data_AF-A0A0L6X2H8-F1
#
_entry.id   AF-A0A0L6X2H8-F1
#
_cell.length_a   1.000
_cell.length_b   1.000
_cell.length_c   1.000
_cell.angle_alpha   90.00
_cell.angle_beta   90.00
_cell.angle_gamma   90.00
#
_symmetry.space_group_name_H-M   'P 1'
#
loop_
_entity.id
_entity.type
_entity.pdbx_description
1 polymer ?
#
loop_
_entity_poly.entity_id
_entity_poly.type
_entity_poly.pdbx_seq_one_letter_code
_entity_poly.pdbx_strand_id
1 'polypeptide(L)'
;MLPQIELHVNIQYGIRGETRPILFSNERDAFVFTIVDSNRYFLFDGQFSALYCIKGVSNDHQLVELMIEGDDALVARFEAIEESEEGLSAMQRILARDETVIPLLAEKFLHYTPVPTTPRMERNAPDSSPEQDAQFAEYMSRWQEESRLRDEERDSDEIQKLDEEIERLRSILNDSLSENQSRETEEVRKLRLARDADVEDDMQWVRKEVAKFAEVTEVATEDDIPPEELEILKRDTNALKKKIDEIIDELEDLPVKKHQVEGLIDMIATIQHHRDRLDELSLTDSHAMALYMACKLEKKLDAIKENPAILD
;
A
#
# COMPACT_ATOMS: atom_id res chain seq x y z
N MET A 1 -35.95 -3.54 31.37
CA MET A 1 -34.73 -2.90 31.91
C MET A 1 -33.59 -3.37 31.03
N LEU A 2 -32.88 -2.43 30.41
CA LEU A 2 -31.73 -2.75 29.55
C LEU A 2 -30.52 -3.03 30.45
N PRO A 3 -29.77 -4.12 30.25
CA PRO A 3 -28.46 -4.31 30.87
C PRO A 3 -27.54 -3.11 30.55
N GLN A 4 -26.81 -2.60 31.54
CA GLN A 4 -25.91 -1.44 31.37
C GLN A 4 -24.86 -1.69 30.27
N ILE A 5 -24.34 -2.92 30.18
CA ILE A 5 -23.38 -3.31 29.15
C ILE A 5 -23.98 -3.16 27.74
N GLU A 6 -25.23 -3.56 27.52
CA GLU A 6 -25.89 -3.41 26.21
C GLU A 6 -26.14 -1.94 25.86
N LEU A 7 -26.40 -1.09 26.86
CA LEU A 7 -26.55 0.35 26.65
C LEU A 7 -25.25 0.98 26.12
N HIS A 8 -24.13 0.69 26.77
CA HIS A 8 -22.85 1.22 26.35
C HIS A 8 -22.36 0.54 25.07
N VAL A 9 -22.28 -0.79 25.03
CA VAL A 9 -21.68 -1.48 23.89
C VAL A 9 -22.57 -1.46 22.65
N ASN A 10 -23.82 -1.91 22.80
CA ASN A 10 -24.65 -2.13 21.62
C ASN A 10 -25.24 -0.84 21.10
N ILE A 11 -25.67 0.04 22.00
CA ILE A 11 -26.31 1.30 21.61
C ILE A 11 -25.24 2.36 21.34
N GLN A 12 -24.43 2.77 22.32
CA GLN A 12 -23.44 3.86 22.16
C GLN A 12 -22.46 3.60 21.00
N TYR A 13 -21.87 2.41 20.92
CA TYR A 13 -20.90 2.05 19.87
C TYR A 13 -21.52 1.34 18.65
N GLY A 14 -22.84 1.11 18.65
CA GLY A 14 -23.52 0.47 17.52
C GLY A 14 -23.12 -1.00 17.27
N ILE A 15 -22.54 -1.69 18.26
CA ILE A 15 -22.07 -3.08 18.11
C ILE A 15 -23.23 -4.05 18.34
N ARG A 16 -23.73 -4.65 17.27
CA ARG A 16 -24.84 -5.60 17.36
C ARG A 16 -24.39 -6.96 17.90
N GLY A 17 -25.17 -7.51 18.84
CA GLY A 17 -25.05 -8.89 19.30
C GLY A 17 -25.17 -9.02 20.82
N GLU A 18 -25.21 -10.25 21.31
CA GLU A 18 -25.23 -10.51 22.75
C GLU A 18 -23.81 -10.37 23.31
N THR A 19 -23.61 -9.49 24.29
CA THR A 19 -22.32 -9.29 24.95
C THR A 19 -22.08 -10.40 25.97
N ARG A 20 -20.99 -11.16 25.80
CA ARG A 20 -20.52 -12.16 26.76
C ARG A 20 -19.28 -11.63 27.49
N PRO A 21 -19.39 -11.23 28.77
CA PRO A 21 -18.24 -10.83 29.55
C PRO A 21 -17.30 -12.02 29.77
N ILE A 22 -15.99 -11.75 29.70
CA ILE A 22 -14.92 -12.74 29.86
C ILE A 22 -14.14 -12.45 31.14
N LEU A 23 -13.71 -11.20 31.29
CA LEU A 23 -12.88 -10.76 32.41
C LEU A 23 -13.34 -9.39 32.90
N PHE A 24 -13.23 -9.18 34.21
CA PHE A 24 -13.48 -7.88 34.83
C PHE A 24 -12.35 -7.55 35.81
N SER A 25 -11.90 -6.29 35.77
CA SER A 25 -10.93 -5.74 36.70
C SER A 25 -11.54 -4.56 37.45
N ASN A 26 -11.81 -4.76 38.74
CA ASN A 26 -12.27 -3.68 39.63
C ASN A 26 -11.23 -2.57 39.77
N GLU A 27 -9.94 -2.92 39.78
CA GLU A 27 -8.86 -1.96 40.00
C GLU A 27 -8.67 -1.01 38.81
N ARG A 28 -8.84 -1.55 37.59
CA ARG A 28 -8.73 -0.77 36.36
C ARG A 28 -10.08 -0.21 35.89
N ASP A 29 -11.16 -0.51 36.59
CA ASP A 29 -12.54 -0.24 36.15
C ASP A 29 -12.76 -0.62 34.69
N ALA A 30 -12.35 -1.83 34.31
CA ALA A 30 -12.32 -2.26 32.92
C ALA A 30 -12.80 -3.70 32.77
N PHE A 31 -13.47 -4.01 31.66
CA PHE A 31 -13.93 -5.36 31.38
C PHE A 31 -13.66 -5.77 29.93
N VAL A 32 -13.28 -7.04 29.76
CA VAL A 32 -13.08 -7.66 28.46
C VAL A 32 -14.27 -8.54 28.16
N PHE A 33 -14.79 -8.42 26.94
CA PHE A 33 -15.94 -9.18 26.49
C PHE A 33 -15.81 -9.57 25.01
N THR A 34 -16.67 -10.48 24.59
CA THR A 34 -16.88 -10.84 23.19
C THR A 34 -18.36 -10.67 22.84
N ILE A 35 -18.66 -10.55 21.55
CA ILE A 35 -20.01 -10.67 21.04
C ILE A 35 -20.26 -12.12 20.64
N VAL A 36 -21.40 -12.70 21.06
CA VAL A 36 -21.80 -14.06 20.66
C VAL A 36 -21.77 -14.19 19.14
N ASP A 37 -21.21 -15.30 18.65
CA ASP A 37 -20.97 -15.58 17.23
C ASP A 37 -19.97 -14.65 16.53
N SER A 38 -19.24 -13.82 17.29
CA SER A 38 -18.10 -13.05 16.80
C SER A 38 -16.76 -13.68 17.26
N ASN A 39 -15.75 -13.60 16.40
CA ASN A 39 -14.36 -13.93 16.77
C ASN A 39 -13.60 -12.65 17.17
N ARG A 40 -14.28 -11.68 17.79
CA ARG A 40 -13.71 -10.38 18.14
C ARG A 40 -13.79 -10.17 19.64
N TYR A 41 -12.73 -9.60 20.19
CA TYR A 41 -12.61 -9.29 21.61
C TYR A 41 -12.54 -7.78 21.78
N PHE A 42 -13.20 -7.31 22.83
CA PHE A 42 -13.31 -5.90 23.12
C PHE A 42 -12.92 -5.64 24.58
N LEU A 43 -12.28 -4.51 24.82
CA LEU A 43 -12.02 -3.95 26.13
C LEU A 43 -12.85 -2.68 26.28
N PHE A 44 -13.73 -2.65 27.28
CA PHE A 44 -14.33 -1.40 27.73
C PHE A 44 -13.57 -0.90 28.95
N ASP A 45 -13.08 0.33 28.84
CA ASP A 45 -12.42 1.06 29.90
C ASP A 45 -13.40 2.07 30.51
N GLY A 46 -13.86 1.79 31.73
CA GLY A 46 -14.82 2.60 32.46
C GLY A 46 -14.25 3.95 32.92
N GLN A 47 -12.92 4.03 33.15
CA GLN A 47 -12.28 5.28 33.57
C GLN A 47 -12.33 6.32 32.45
N PHE A 48 -12.01 5.90 31.23
CA PHE A 48 -12.01 6.78 30.07
C PHE A 48 -13.35 6.79 29.32
N SER A 49 -14.27 5.88 29.69
CA SER A 49 -15.51 5.61 28.95
C SER A 49 -15.21 5.34 27.48
N ALA A 50 -14.21 4.48 27.22
CA ALA A 50 -13.69 4.19 25.90
C ALA A 50 -13.79 2.70 25.58
N LEU A 51 -14.06 2.38 24.32
CA LEU A 51 -14.12 1.01 23.83
C LEU A 51 -13.00 0.74 22.83
N TYR A 52 -12.32 -0.39 23.02
CA TYR A 52 -11.23 -0.84 22.16
C TYR A 52 -11.53 -2.23 21.61
N CYS A 53 -11.25 -2.46 20.33
CA CYS A 53 -11.18 -3.78 19.72
C CYS A 53 -9.75 -4.32 19.83
N ILE A 54 -9.60 -5.55 20.31
CA ILE A 54 -8.30 -6.21 20.46
C ILE A 54 -7.97 -6.95 19.16
N LYS A 55 -6.96 -6.48 18.42
CA LYS A 55 -6.56 -7.06 17.13
C LYS A 55 -5.72 -8.32 17.29
N GLY A 56 -5.76 -9.18 16.27
CA GLY A 56 -4.91 -10.38 16.20
C GLY A 56 -5.26 -11.47 17.22
N VAL A 57 -6.44 -11.40 17.84
CA VAL A 57 -6.97 -12.40 18.77
C VAL A 57 -8.24 -12.98 18.16
N SER A 58 -8.25 -14.30 17.95
CA SER A 58 -9.35 -15.01 17.30
C SER A 58 -10.07 -16.01 18.22
N ASN A 59 -9.49 -16.28 19.39
CA ASN A 59 -10.03 -17.19 20.39
C ASN A 59 -9.52 -16.85 21.80
N ASP A 60 -10.17 -17.43 22.81
CA ASP A 60 -9.89 -17.14 24.23
C ASP A 60 -8.45 -17.50 24.63
N HIS A 61 -7.84 -18.51 23.99
CA HIS A 61 -6.47 -18.92 24.30
C HIS A 61 -5.46 -17.84 23.90
N GLN A 62 -5.59 -17.29 22.69
CA GLN A 62 -4.76 -16.18 22.21
C GLN A 62 -4.95 -14.91 23.05
N LEU A 63 -6.16 -14.67 23.56
CA LEU A 63 -6.41 -13.55 24.46
C LEU A 63 -5.60 -13.72 25.75
N VAL A 64 -5.64 -14.91 26.34
CA VAL A 64 -4.90 -15.22 27.57
C VAL A 64 -3.39 -15.15 27.34
N GLU A 65 -2.87 -15.66 26.23
CA GLU A 65 -1.46 -15.53 25.88
C GLU A 65 -1.04 -14.07 25.79
N LEU A 66 -1.82 -13.24 25.09
CA LEU A 66 -1.56 -11.81 24.96
C LEU A 66 -1.56 -11.09 26.33
N MET A 67 -2.46 -11.48 27.23
CA MET A 67 -2.49 -10.94 28.60
C MET A 67 -1.27 -11.37 29.45
N ILE A 68 -0.67 -12.53 29.16
CA ILE A 68 0.54 -13.01 29.84
C ILE A 68 1.79 -12.31 29.32
N GLU A 69 1.84 -12.01 28.02
CA GLU A 69 2.97 -11.30 27.37
C GLU A 69 3.20 -9.90 27.96
N GLY A 70 2.16 -9.29 28.55
CA GLY A 70 2.25 -8.05 29.31
C GLY A 70 1.41 -6.91 28.72
N ASP A 71 1.26 -5.83 29.51
CA ASP A 71 0.39 -4.70 29.16
C ASP A 71 0.80 -4.01 27.85
N ASP A 72 2.11 -3.87 27.58
CA ASP A 72 2.61 -3.18 26.36
C ASP A 72 2.20 -3.90 25.06
N ALA A 73 2.28 -5.24 25.05
CA ALA A 73 1.89 -6.05 23.90
C ALA A 73 0.38 -5.99 23.64
N LEU A 74 -0.40 -5.90 24.72
CA LEU A 74 -1.85 -5.79 24.66
C LEU A 74 -2.27 -4.39 24.15
N VAL A 75 -1.70 -3.32 24.70
CA VAL A 75 -1.99 -1.93 24.31
C VAL A 75 -1.65 -1.67 22.84
N ALA A 76 -0.55 -2.24 22.34
CA ALA A 76 -0.17 -2.12 20.92
C ALA A 76 -1.20 -2.72 19.94
N ARG A 77 -2.12 -3.56 20.42
CA ARG A 77 -3.16 -4.20 19.60
C ARG A 77 -4.55 -3.60 19.77
N PHE A 78 -4.67 -2.52 20.55
CA PHE A 78 -5.94 -1.83 20.73
C PHE A 78 -6.25 -0.91 19.55
N GLU A 79 -7.41 -1.13 18.96
CA GLU A 79 -8.02 -0.20 18.01
C GLU A 79 -9.21 0.46 18.70
N ALA A 80 -9.16 1.77 18.90
CA ALA A 80 -10.28 2.52 19.47
C ALA A 80 -11.50 2.41 18.53
N ILE A 81 -12.67 2.16 19.13
CA ILE A 81 -13.94 2.14 18.43
C ILE A 81 -14.62 3.48 18.66
N GLU A 82 -14.96 4.16 17.57
CA GLU A 82 -15.70 5.41 17.61
C GLU A 82 -17.15 5.16 18.01
N GLU A 83 -17.71 6.14 18.71
CA GLU A 83 -19.12 6.13 19.08
C GLU A 83 -20.00 6.28 17.83
N SER A 84 -21.14 5.61 17.83
CA SER A 84 -22.12 5.73 16.76
C SER A 84 -22.96 6.97 16.98
N GLU A 85 -23.00 7.90 16.02
CA GLU A 85 -23.90 9.07 16.07
C GLU A 85 -25.37 8.65 16.28
N GLU A 86 -25.78 7.57 15.60
CA GLU A 86 -27.12 7.02 15.75
C GLU A 86 -27.33 6.42 17.15
N GLY A 87 -26.29 5.77 17.69
CA GLY A 87 -26.24 5.25 19.05
C GLY A 87 -26.42 6.33 20.11
N LEU A 88 -25.66 7.42 19.99
CA LEU A 88 -25.74 8.58 20.87
C LEU A 88 -27.13 9.24 20.81
N SER A 89 -27.69 9.40 19.61
CA SER A 89 -29.05 9.90 19.43
C SER A 89 -30.10 9.00 20.10
N ALA A 90 -29.97 7.67 19.95
CA ALA A 90 -30.84 6.72 20.61
C ALA A 90 -30.70 6.78 22.15
N MET A 91 -29.47 6.92 22.68
CA MET A 91 -29.24 7.11 24.11
C MET A 91 -29.91 8.37 24.66
N GLN A 92 -29.79 9.50 23.96
CA GLN A 92 -30.46 10.75 24.37
C GLN A 92 -31.98 10.57 24.46
N ARG A 93 -32.57 9.84 23.50
CA ARG A 93 -34.02 9.53 23.49
C ARG A 93 -34.42 8.60 24.64
N ILE A 94 -33.59 7.60 24.96
CA ILE A 94 -33.80 6.74 26.15
C ILE A 94 -33.82 7.59 27.42
N LEU A 95 -32.84 8.48 27.58
CA LEU A 95 -32.75 9.37 28.75
C LEU A 95 -33.94 10.33 28.84
N ALA A 96 -34.42 10.81 27.70
CA ALA A 96 -35.64 11.62 27.59
C ALA A 96 -36.94 10.82 27.81
N ARG A 97 -36.86 9.51 28.05
CA ARG A 97 -37.99 8.59 28.19
C ARG A 97 -38.91 8.58 26.96
N ASP A 98 -38.33 8.75 25.77
CA ASP A 98 -39.07 8.71 24.51
C ASP A 98 -39.39 7.25 24.13
N GLU A 99 -40.64 6.83 24.32
CA GLU A 99 -41.11 5.48 23.98
C GLU A 99 -40.97 5.14 22.50
N THR A 100 -40.92 6.15 21.61
CA THR A 100 -40.76 5.92 20.17
C THR A 100 -39.35 5.44 19.80
N VAL A 101 -38.42 5.40 20.75
CA VAL A 101 -37.08 4.81 20.56
C VAL A 101 -37.14 3.27 20.58
N ILE A 102 -38.14 2.65 21.20
CA ILE A 102 -38.18 1.19 21.41
C ILE A 102 -38.11 0.39 20.09
N PRO A 103 -38.90 0.73 19.03
CA PRO A 103 -38.79 0.04 17.75
C PRO A 103 -37.40 0.20 17.12
N LEU A 104 -36.81 1.39 17.23
CA LEU A 104 -35.46 1.67 16.73
C LEU A 104 -34.42 0.79 17.43
N LEU A 105 -34.50 0.66 18.75
CA LEU A 105 -33.61 -0.20 19.53
C LEU A 105 -33.72 -1.67 19.11
N ALA A 106 -34.94 -2.18 19.00
CA ALA A 106 -35.21 -3.56 18.64
C ALA A 106 -34.80 -3.92 17.20
N GLU A 107 -34.81 -2.95 16.28
CA GLU A 107 -34.43 -3.18 14.89
C GLU A 107 -32.92 -3.03 14.68
N LYS A 108 -32.33 -2.00 15.29
CA LYS A 108 -30.98 -1.55 14.93
C LYS A 108 -29.88 -1.90 15.91
N PHE A 109 -30.20 -2.15 17.17
CA PHE A 109 -29.19 -2.27 18.23
C PHE A 109 -29.32 -3.56 19.03
N LEU A 110 -30.54 -4.02 19.24
CA LEU A 110 -30.88 -5.16 20.08
C LEU A 110 -31.51 -6.26 19.24
N HIS A 111 -31.37 -7.51 19.67
CA HIS A 111 -32.07 -8.65 19.06
C HIS A 111 -33.41 -8.97 19.74
N TYR A 112 -33.89 -8.07 20.60
CA TYR A 112 -35.15 -8.21 21.32
C TYR A 112 -35.81 -6.84 21.47
N THR A 113 -37.12 -6.84 21.75
CA THR A 113 -37.86 -5.61 22.04
C THR A 113 -37.78 -5.30 23.53
N PRO A 114 -37.09 -4.22 23.94
CA PRO A 114 -37.03 -3.85 25.34
C PRO A 114 -38.41 -3.41 25.83
N VAL A 115 -38.78 -3.84 27.03
CA VAL A 115 -40.01 -3.40 27.69
C VAL A 115 -39.71 -2.13 28.50
N PRO A 116 -40.46 -1.03 28.30
CA PRO A 116 -40.26 0.19 29.07
C PRO A 116 -40.52 -0.06 30.55
N THR A 117 -39.64 0.45 31.41
CA THR A 117 -39.82 0.37 32.86
C THR A 117 -40.91 1.34 33.30
N THR A 118 -41.82 0.86 34.14
CA THR A 118 -42.78 1.76 34.78
C THR A 118 -42.13 2.43 36.00
N PRO A 119 -42.56 3.64 36.41
CA PRO A 119 -42.03 4.31 37.61
C PRO A 119 -42.14 3.46 38.88
N ARG A 120 -43.10 2.53 38.92
CA ARG A 120 -43.27 1.59 40.04
C ARG A 120 -42.23 0.46 40.03
N MET A 121 -41.79 0.02 38.85
CA MET A 121 -40.73 -0.98 38.71
C MET A 121 -39.37 -0.39 39.06
N GLU A 122 -39.13 0.88 38.72
CA GLU A 122 -37.91 1.62 39.11
C GLU A 122 -37.78 1.72 40.64
N ARG A 123 -38.85 2.10 41.35
CA ARG A 123 -38.86 2.17 42.83
C ARG A 123 -38.69 0.83 43.56
N ASN A 124 -38.95 -0.28 42.87
CA ASN A 124 -38.86 -1.63 43.42
C ASN A 124 -37.59 -2.36 42.96
N ALA A 125 -36.71 -1.71 42.19
CA ALA A 125 -35.41 -2.26 41.88
C ALA A 125 -34.67 -2.43 43.22
N PRO A 126 -34.20 -3.66 43.54
CA PRO A 126 -33.41 -3.87 44.75
C PRO A 126 -32.13 -3.01 44.60
N ASP A 127 -31.93 -2.13 45.58
CA ASP A 127 -30.72 -1.34 45.84
C ASP A 127 -30.50 0.04 45.22
N SER A 128 -31.40 0.66 44.43
CA SER A 128 -31.20 2.08 44.09
C SER A 128 -31.55 2.98 45.29
N SER A 129 -30.57 3.21 46.17
CA SER A 129 -30.69 4.25 47.19
C SER A 129 -30.82 5.61 46.50
N PRO A 130 -31.51 6.60 47.10
CA PRO A 130 -31.53 7.95 46.56
C PRO A 130 -30.13 8.54 46.31
N GLU A 131 -29.12 8.05 47.03
CA GLU A 131 -27.72 8.41 46.82
C GLU A 131 -27.14 7.80 45.53
N GLN A 132 -27.49 6.56 45.18
CA GLN A 132 -27.08 5.97 43.90
C GLN A 132 -27.75 6.63 42.70
N ASP A 133 -29.04 6.99 42.83
CA ASP A 133 -29.74 7.75 41.78
C ASP A 133 -29.11 9.13 41.57
N ALA A 134 -28.73 9.80 42.66
CA ALA A 134 -28.03 11.09 42.61
C ALA A 134 -26.61 10.94 42.02
N GLN A 135 -25.86 9.91 42.41
CA GLN A 135 -24.54 9.61 41.84
C GLN A 135 -24.61 9.28 40.35
N PHE A 136 -25.62 8.53 39.92
CA PHE A 136 -25.84 8.23 38.51
C PHE A 136 -26.20 9.48 37.71
N ALA A 137 -27.10 10.32 38.24
CA ALA A 137 -27.43 11.60 37.60
C ALA A 137 -26.21 12.52 37.51
N GLU A 138 -25.41 12.62 38.58
CA GLU A 138 -24.17 13.40 38.62
C GLU A 138 -23.13 12.85 37.64
N TYR A 139 -22.94 11.53 37.59
CA TYR A 139 -22.07 10.86 36.63
C TYR A 139 -22.49 11.17 35.19
N MET A 140 -23.78 11.06 34.88
CA MET A 140 -24.30 11.36 33.54
C MET A 140 -24.17 12.84 33.17
N SER A 141 -24.39 13.76 34.11
CA SER A 141 -24.16 15.19 33.89
C SER A 141 -22.67 15.51 33.68
N ARG A 142 -21.78 14.88 34.47
CA ARG A 142 -20.33 15.04 34.30
C ARG A 142 -19.88 14.48 32.95
N TRP A 143 -20.41 13.33 32.56
CA TRP A 143 -20.13 12.71 31.27
C TRP A 143 -20.58 13.59 30.10
N GLN A 144 -21.80 14.14 30.14
CA GLN A 144 -22.28 15.08 29.11
C GLN A 144 -21.39 16.32 29.00
N GLU A 145 -20.94 16.86 30.14
CA GLU A 145 -20.05 18.02 30.15
C GLU A 145 -18.63 17.66 29.70
N GLU A 146 -18.09 16.51 30.07
CA GLU A 146 -16.78 16.04 29.60
C GLU A 146 -16.77 15.74 28.10
N SER A 147 -17.86 15.19 27.54
CA SER A 147 -17.99 15.01 26.09
C SER A 147 -18.06 16.37 25.38
N ARG A 148 -18.85 17.31 25.93
CA ARG A 148 -18.93 18.69 25.42
C ARG A 148 -17.57 19.40 25.46
N LEU A 149 -16.84 19.25 26.56
CA LEU A 149 -15.50 19.80 26.73
C LEU A 149 -14.48 19.12 25.82
N ARG A 150 -14.57 17.80 25.58
CA ARG A 150 -13.71 17.11 24.62
C ARG A 150 -13.95 17.56 23.18
N ASP A 151 -15.20 17.85 22.82
CA ASP A 151 -15.53 18.44 21.53
C ASP A 151 -15.03 19.90 21.44
N GLU A 152 -15.19 20.69 22.50
CA GLU A 152 -14.66 22.06 22.60
C GLU A 152 -13.11 22.11 22.65
N GLU A 153 -12.45 21.12 23.26
CA GLU A 153 -10.99 20.96 23.27
C GLU A 153 -10.45 20.40 21.95
N ARG A 154 -11.23 19.61 21.21
CA ARG A 154 -10.91 19.29 19.81
C ARG A 154 -11.00 20.54 18.93
N ASP A 155 -11.91 21.46 19.22
CA ASP A 155 -11.95 22.76 18.54
C ASP A 155 -10.93 23.79 19.10
N SER A 156 -10.16 23.43 20.12
CA SER A 156 -9.21 24.31 20.81
C SER A 156 -7.88 24.39 20.06
N ASP A 157 -7.21 25.54 20.23
CA ASP A 157 -5.92 26.00 19.71
C ASP A 157 -4.82 24.94 19.50
N GLU A 158 -4.90 23.78 20.16
CA GLU A 158 -3.97 22.67 19.99
C GLU A 158 -4.16 21.92 18.67
N ILE A 159 -5.41 21.70 18.21
CA ILE A 159 -5.64 21.18 16.85
C ILE A 159 -5.20 22.20 15.80
N GLN A 160 -5.45 23.48 16.03
CA GLN A 160 -4.97 24.53 15.15
C GLN A 160 -3.43 24.56 15.08
N LYS A 161 -2.73 24.41 16.20
CA LYS A 161 -1.26 24.30 16.23
C LYS A 161 -0.75 23.03 15.54
N LEU A 162 -1.45 21.91 15.72
CA LEU A 162 -1.10 20.65 15.05
C LEU A 162 -1.30 20.75 13.54
N ASP A 163 -2.39 21.38 13.08
CA ASP A 163 -2.64 21.64 11.66
C ASP A 163 -1.60 22.59 11.06
N GLU A 164 -1.23 23.66 11.78
CA GLU A 164 -0.16 24.58 11.38
C GLU A 164 1.20 23.86 11.28
N GLU A 165 1.52 22.96 12.22
CA GLU A 165 2.76 22.19 12.19
C GLU A 165 2.75 21.11 11.10
N ILE A 166 1.60 20.46 10.85
CA ILE A 166 1.42 19.53 9.72
C ILE A 166 1.67 20.26 8.40
N GLU A 167 1.10 21.46 8.23
CA GLU A 167 1.28 22.24 7.00
C GLU A 167 2.72 22.71 6.83
N ARG A 168 3.38 23.10 7.94
CA ARG A 168 4.80 23.41 7.96
C ARG A 168 5.67 22.22 7.54
N LEU A 169 5.40 21.03 8.09
CA LEU A 169 6.12 19.80 7.75
C LEU A 169 5.89 19.40 6.29
N ARG A 170 4.66 19.57 5.78
CA ARG A 170 4.33 19.36 4.36
C ARG A 170 5.13 20.30 3.47
N SER A 171 5.25 21.58 3.82
CA SER A 171 6.09 22.53 3.06
C SER A 171 7.55 22.09 3.01
N ILE A 172 8.15 21.73 4.16
CA ILE A 172 9.54 21.27 4.23
C ILE A 172 9.75 20.01 3.38
N LEU A 173 8.80 19.08 3.44
CA LEU A 173 8.85 17.85 2.66
C LEU A 173 8.78 18.14 1.16
N ASN A 174 7.89 19.05 0.74
CA ASN A 174 7.74 19.43 -0.66
C ASN A 174 8.99 20.15 -1.20
N ASP A 175 9.60 21.02 -0.40
CA ASP A 175 10.85 21.69 -0.74
C ASP A 175 11.99 20.67 -0.89
N SER A 176 12.07 19.71 0.04
CA SER A 176 13.06 18.62 -0.02
C SER A 176 12.85 17.70 -1.22
N LEU A 177 11.59 17.40 -1.56
CA LEU A 177 11.23 16.63 -2.77
C LEU A 177 11.60 17.39 -4.04
N SER A 178 11.36 18.70 -4.09
CA SER A 178 11.74 19.56 -5.22
C SER A 178 13.26 19.62 -5.40
N GLU A 179 14.02 19.75 -4.31
CA GLU A 179 15.49 19.69 -4.34
C GLU A 179 16.01 18.32 -4.78
N ASN A 180 15.41 17.23 -4.29
CA ASN A 180 15.79 15.88 -4.68
C ASN A 180 15.44 15.59 -6.14
N GLN A 181 14.26 16.01 -6.63
CA GLN A 181 13.91 15.91 -8.05
C GLN A 181 14.86 16.73 -8.94
N SER A 182 15.29 17.90 -8.47
CA SER A 182 16.29 18.73 -9.16
C SER A 182 17.68 18.07 -9.18
N ARG A 183 18.06 17.38 -8.11
CA ARG A 183 19.31 16.60 -8.04
C ARG A 183 19.27 15.36 -8.91
N GLU A 184 18.20 14.57 -8.83
CA GLU A 184 18.00 13.38 -9.65
C GLU A 184 17.96 13.75 -11.13
N THR A 185 17.28 14.84 -11.51
CA THR A 185 17.28 15.29 -12.91
C THR A 185 18.66 15.71 -13.39
N GLU A 186 19.49 16.36 -12.56
CA GLU A 186 20.85 16.72 -12.93
C GLU A 186 21.80 15.51 -12.96
N GLU A 187 21.68 14.55 -12.04
CA GLU A 187 22.46 13.31 -12.08
C GLU A 187 22.08 12.42 -13.26
N VAL A 188 20.77 12.26 -13.53
CA VAL A 188 20.27 11.57 -14.73
C VAL A 188 20.73 12.29 -16.00
N ARG A 189 20.77 13.63 -16.00
CA ARG A 189 21.30 14.41 -17.13
C ARG A 189 22.79 14.15 -17.33
N LYS A 190 23.59 14.10 -16.26
CA LYS A 190 25.02 13.74 -16.33
C LYS A 190 25.24 12.32 -16.84
N LEU A 191 24.44 11.35 -16.36
CA LEU A 191 24.51 9.97 -16.82
C LEU A 191 24.10 9.82 -18.28
N ARG A 192 23.08 10.56 -18.75
CA ARG A 192 22.70 10.61 -20.18
C ARG A 192 23.83 11.18 -21.03
N LEU A 193 24.43 12.30 -20.62
CA LEU A 193 25.55 12.89 -21.34
C LEU A 193 26.77 11.96 -21.41
N ALA A 194 27.08 11.24 -20.33
CA ALA A 194 28.14 10.24 -20.33
C ALA A 194 27.83 9.07 -21.27
N ARG A 195 26.59 8.56 -21.24
CA ARG A 195 26.13 7.49 -22.13
C ARG A 195 26.18 7.91 -23.60
N ASP A 196 25.75 9.14 -23.90
CA ASP A 196 25.73 9.64 -25.28
C ASP A 196 27.15 9.88 -25.81
N ALA A 197 28.11 10.24 -24.94
CA ALA A 197 29.53 10.31 -25.30
C ALA A 197 30.11 8.92 -25.62
N ASP A 198 29.84 7.91 -24.78
CA ASP A 198 30.26 6.53 -25.05
C ASP A 198 29.64 5.97 -26.34
N VAL A 199 28.37 6.32 -26.63
CA VAL A 199 27.70 5.94 -27.88
C VAL A 199 28.31 6.64 -29.09
N GLU A 200 28.71 7.91 -29.00
CA GLU A 200 29.38 8.60 -30.10
C GLU A 200 30.77 8.02 -30.38
N ASP A 201 31.54 7.67 -29.34
CA ASP A 201 32.84 7.00 -29.50
C ASP A 201 32.69 5.62 -30.16
N ASP A 202 31.69 4.83 -29.72
CA ASP A 202 31.31 3.57 -30.35
C ASP A 202 30.90 3.77 -31.82
N MET A 203 30.09 4.79 -32.13
CA MET A 203 29.64 5.10 -33.48
C MET A 203 30.77 5.59 -34.38
N GLN A 204 31.74 6.34 -33.85
CA GLN A 204 32.94 6.75 -34.58
C GLN A 204 33.82 5.55 -34.92
N TRP A 205 33.97 4.61 -33.99
CA TRP A 205 34.67 3.36 -34.24
C TRP A 205 33.97 2.55 -35.35
N VAL A 206 32.64 2.40 -35.29
CA VAL A 206 31.86 1.72 -36.33
C VAL A 206 32.02 2.41 -37.68
N ARG A 207 31.89 3.75 -37.74
CA ARG A 207 32.09 4.51 -38.98
C ARG A 207 33.48 4.29 -39.57
N LYS A 208 34.50 4.19 -38.73
CA LYS A 208 35.87 3.92 -39.15
C LYS A 208 36.02 2.52 -39.73
N GLU A 209 35.41 1.50 -39.12
CA GLU A 209 35.47 0.15 -39.67
C GLU A 209 34.61 -0.02 -40.93
N VAL A 210 33.41 0.58 -40.97
CA VAL A 210 32.59 0.62 -42.19
C VAL A 210 33.35 1.31 -43.32
N ALA A 211 34.06 2.42 -43.07
CA ALA A 211 34.88 3.07 -44.08
C ALA A 211 36.02 2.16 -44.60
N LYS A 212 36.68 1.39 -43.72
CA LYS A 212 37.67 0.40 -44.16
C LYS A 212 37.06 -0.72 -44.99
N PHE A 213 35.84 -1.17 -44.67
CA PHE A 213 35.12 -2.18 -45.45
C PHE A 213 34.61 -1.63 -46.80
N ALA A 214 34.14 -0.38 -46.83
CA ALA A 214 33.73 0.32 -48.05
C ALA A 214 34.91 0.49 -49.02
N GLU A 215 36.10 0.84 -48.52
CA GLU A 215 37.34 0.93 -49.32
C GLU A 215 37.74 -0.42 -49.93
N VAL A 216 37.38 -1.54 -49.27
CA VAL A 216 37.59 -2.91 -49.79
C VAL A 216 36.51 -3.32 -50.80
N THR A 217 35.32 -2.71 -50.74
CA THR A 217 34.14 -3.13 -51.53
C THR A 217 33.82 -2.22 -52.71
N GLU A 218 34.34 -0.98 -52.78
CA GLU A 218 34.31 -0.13 -53.98
C GLU A 218 35.04 -0.75 -55.21
N VAL A 219 35.72 -1.88 -55.03
CA VAL A 219 36.41 -2.62 -56.10
C VAL A 219 35.57 -3.74 -56.72
N ALA A 220 34.44 -4.13 -56.11
CA ALA A 220 33.64 -5.28 -56.57
C ALA A 220 32.23 -4.84 -57.00
N THR A 221 31.94 -4.89 -58.29
CA THR A 221 30.55 -4.84 -58.76
C THR A 221 29.89 -6.20 -58.59
N GLU A 222 28.56 -6.27 -58.54
CA GLU A 222 27.80 -7.53 -58.36
C GLU A 222 28.13 -8.60 -59.42
N ASP A 223 28.67 -8.19 -60.58
CA ASP A 223 29.15 -9.06 -61.65
C ASP A 223 30.58 -9.60 -61.43
N ASP A 224 31.33 -9.06 -60.45
CA ASP A 224 32.72 -9.42 -60.15
C ASP A 224 32.86 -10.44 -59.00
N ILE A 225 31.77 -10.71 -58.26
CA ILE A 225 31.79 -11.65 -57.13
C ILE A 225 31.58 -13.08 -57.68
N PRO A 226 32.55 -13.99 -57.53
CA PRO A 226 32.39 -15.38 -57.94
C PRO A 226 31.13 -15.99 -57.30
N PRO A 227 30.34 -16.79 -58.04
CA PRO A 227 29.10 -17.39 -57.52
C PRO A 227 29.30 -18.18 -56.21
N GLU A 228 30.48 -18.77 -56.02
CA GLU A 228 30.86 -19.50 -54.81
C GLU A 228 31.03 -18.57 -53.60
N GLU A 229 31.55 -17.36 -53.78
CA GLU A 229 31.69 -16.36 -52.71
C GLU A 229 30.34 -15.72 -52.37
N LEU A 230 29.46 -15.53 -53.36
CA LEU A 230 28.09 -15.07 -53.15
C LEU A 230 27.27 -16.08 -52.32
N GLU A 231 27.47 -17.39 -52.55
CA GLU A 231 26.85 -18.43 -51.71
C GLU A 231 27.38 -18.43 -50.28
N ILE A 232 28.69 -18.21 -50.07
CA ILE A 232 29.28 -18.06 -48.74
C ILE A 232 28.69 -16.85 -48.03
N LEU A 233 28.61 -15.70 -48.70
CA LEU A 233 27.99 -14.48 -48.16
C LEU A 233 26.52 -14.70 -47.77
N LYS A 234 25.72 -15.35 -48.63
CA LYS A 234 24.31 -15.69 -48.30
C LYS A 234 24.21 -16.65 -47.12
N ARG A 235 25.11 -17.63 -47.03
CA ARG A 235 25.18 -18.58 -45.90
C ARG A 235 25.49 -17.85 -44.59
N ASP A 236 26.47 -16.95 -44.60
CA ASP A 236 26.88 -16.19 -43.43
C ASP A 236 25.79 -15.18 -43.03
N THR A 237 25.12 -14.56 -44.01
CA THR A 237 23.92 -13.72 -43.79
C THR A 237 22.84 -14.48 -43.03
N ASN A 238 22.53 -15.69 -43.47
CA ASN A 238 21.49 -16.51 -42.86
C ASN A 238 21.90 -17.01 -41.47
N ALA A 239 23.18 -17.32 -41.26
CA ALA A 239 23.71 -17.66 -39.95
C ALA A 239 23.62 -16.48 -38.97
N LEU A 240 23.88 -15.26 -39.45
CA LEU A 240 23.73 -14.04 -38.67
C LEU A 240 22.27 -13.74 -38.32
N LYS A 241 21.36 -13.83 -39.31
CA LYS A 241 19.90 -13.68 -39.09
C LYS A 241 19.43 -14.63 -37.99
N LYS A 242 19.87 -15.90 -38.03
CA LYS A 242 19.54 -16.91 -37.02
C LYS A 242 20.06 -16.55 -35.62
N LYS A 243 21.33 -16.12 -35.51
CA LYS A 243 21.89 -15.70 -34.21
C LYS A 243 21.17 -14.49 -33.61
N ILE A 244 20.76 -13.53 -34.45
CA ILE A 244 19.98 -12.37 -34.01
C ILE A 244 18.63 -12.82 -33.44
N ASP A 245 17.95 -13.75 -34.11
CA ASP A 245 16.68 -14.31 -33.62
C ASP A 245 16.86 -15.04 -32.27
N GLU A 246 17.92 -15.86 -32.12
CA GLU A 246 18.23 -16.54 -30.85
C GLU A 246 18.46 -15.55 -29.69
N ILE A 247 19.15 -14.42 -29.95
CA ILE A 247 19.38 -13.37 -28.94
C ILE A 247 18.08 -12.65 -28.57
N ILE A 248 17.18 -12.42 -29.53
CA ILE A 248 15.87 -11.79 -29.28
C ILE A 248 15.04 -12.71 -28.37
N ASP A 249 14.96 -14.00 -28.69
CA ASP A 249 14.22 -14.99 -27.89
C ASP A 249 14.76 -15.08 -26.45
N GLU A 250 16.09 -15.10 -26.26
CA GLU A 250 16.71 -15.12 -24.92
C GLU A 250 16.41 -13.84 -24.11
N LEU A 251 16.20 -12.70 -24.76
CA LEU A 251 15.89 -11.43 -24.09
C LEU A 251 14.42 -11.31 -23.69
N GLU A 252 13.49 -11.90 -24.43
CA GLU A 252 12.06 -11.91 -24.09
C GLU A 252 11.76 -12.74 -22.83
N ASP A 253 12.57 -13.77 -22.56
CA ASP A 253 12.41 -14.68 -21.42
C ASP A 253 13.00 -14.16 -20.09
N LEU A 254 13.72 -13.03 -20.08
CA LEU A 254 14.36 -12.50 -18.87
C LEU A 254 13.41 -11.61 -18.03
N PRO A 255 13.25 -11.86 -16.72
CA PRO A 255 12.48 -11.00 -15.82
C PRO A 255 13.29 -9.75 -15.42
N VAL A 256 13.24 -8.68 -16.22
CA VAL A 256 14.08 -7.48 -16.03
C VAL A 256 13.26 -6.22 -15.68
N LYS A 257 13.82 -5.35 -14.83
CA LYS A 257 13.25 -4.05 -14.41
C LYS A 257 13.01 -3.13 -15.63
N LYS A 258 11.84 -2.48 -15.66
CA LYS A 258 11.24 -1.69 -16.77
C LYS A 258 12.21 -0.72 -17.51
N HIS A 259 13.13 -0.05 -16.82
CA HIS A 259 14.04 0.92 -17.46
C HIS A 259 15.22 0.29 -18.22
N GLN A 260 15.65 -0.92 -17.84
CA GLN A 260 16.67 -1.65 -18.60
C GLN A 260 16.05 -2.33 -19.83
N VAL A 261 14.78 -2.72 -19.71
CA VAL A 261 13.96 -3.25 -20.82
C VAL A 261 13.77 -2.20 -21.92
N GLU A 262 13.51 -0.93 -21.60
CA GLU A 262 13.37 0.14 -22.60
C GLU A 262 14.63 0.33 -23.47
N GLY A 263 15.83 0.29 -22.87
CA GLY A 263 17.08 0.42 -23.62
C GLY A 263 17.44 -0.81 -24.47
N LEU A 264 16.94 -1.99 -24.10
CA LEU A 264 17.08 -3.22 -24.88
C LEU A 264 16.05 -3.29 -26.02
N ILE A 265 14.82 -2.83 -25.78
CA ILE A 265 13.77 -2.70 -26.80
C ILE A 265 14.21 -1.76 -27.94
N ASP A 266 14.78 -0.59 -27.64
CA ASP A 266 15.27 0.34 -28.66
C ASP A 266 16.40 -0.30 -29.51
N MET A 267 17.24 -1.13 -28.89
CA MET A 267 18.34 -1.83 -29.56
C MET A 267 17.82 -2.97 -30.45
N ILE A 268 16.83 -3.73 -29.98
CA ILE A 268 16.12 -4.75 -30.76
C ILE A 268 15.42 -4.11 -31.96
N ALA A 269 14.70 -3.00 -31.76
CA ALA A 269 14.02 -2.28 -32.84
C ALA A 269 15.01 -1.77 -33.91
N THR A 270 16.19 -1.30 -33.48
CA THR A 270 17.26 -0.88 -34.39
C THR A 270 17.81 -2.07 -35.21
N ILE A 271 17.96 -3.24 -34.59
CA ILE A 271 18.43 -4.45 -35.28
C ILE A 271 17.37 -4.99 -36.22
N GLN A 272 16.09 -5.02 -35.83
CA GLN A 272 14.98 -5.39 -36.70
C GLN A 272 14.92 -4.47 -37.92
N HIS A 273 15.06 -3.15 -37.72
CA HIS A 273 15.14 -2.19 -38.80
C HIS A 273 16.30 -2.46 -39.77
N HIS A 274 17.48 -2.82 -39.25
CA HIS A 274 18.63 -3.19 -40.09
C HIS A 274 18.48 -4.55 -40.76
N ARG A 275 17.83 -5.52 -40.09
CA ARG A 275 17.49 -6.83 -40.65
C ARG A 275 16.56 -6.68 -41.85
N ASP A 276 15.53 -5.85 -41.73
CA ASP A 276 14.57 -5.62 -42.80
C ASP A 276 15.23 -4.88 -43.98
N ARG A 277 16.24 -4.05 -43.69
CA ARG A 277 17.03 -3.34 -44.71
C ARG A 277 18.17 -4.15 -45.33
N LEU A 278 18.55 -5.30 -44.77
CA LEU A 278 19.53 -6.20 -45.39
C LEU A 278 19.06 -6.73 -46.75
N ASP A 279 17.75 -6.66 -47.03
CA ASP A 279 17.18 -7.05 -48.31
C ASP A 279 17.13 -5.86 -49.32
N GLU A 280 17.46 -4.61 -48.90
CA GLU A 280 17.33 -3.37 -49.69
C GLU A 280 18.64 -2.58 -49.95
N LEU A 281 19.74 -2.91 -49.27
CA LEU A 281 21.03 -2.18 -49.35
C LEU A 281 22.16 -3.07 -49.88
N SER A 282 23.27 -2.45 -50.32
CA SER A 282 24.50 -3.18 -50.63
C SER A 282 24.89 -4.05 -49.42
N LEU A 283 25.15 -5.33 -49.71
CA LEU A 283 25.22 -6.41 -48.71
C LEU A 283 26.25 -6.15 -47.60
N THR A 284 27.21 -5.27 -47.84
CA THR A 284 28.45 -5.07 -47.07
C THR A 284 28.30 -4.11 -45.90
N ASP A 285 27.67 -2.94 -46.11
CA ASP A 285 27.46 -1.93 -45.05
C ASP A 285 26.42 -2.39 -44.02
N SER A 286 25.37 -3.07 -44.49
CA SER A 286 24.33 -3.61 -43.62
C SER A 286 24.82 -4.85 -42.85
N HIS A 287 25.74 -5.65 -43.41
CA HIS A 287 26.37 -6.78 -42.71
C HIS A 287 27.22 -6.34 -41.53
N ALA A 288 28.11 -5.37 -41.76
CA ALA A 288 29.06 -4.93 -40.76
C ALA A 288 28.34 -4.31 -39.55
N MET A 289 27.28 -3.54 -39.81
CA MET A 289 26.44 -2.97 -38.75
C MET A 289 25.66 -4.04 -37.99
N ALA A 290 25.08 -5.03 -38.67
CA ALA A 290 24.36 -6.14 -38.03
C ALA A 290 25.29 -7.01 -37.16
N LEU A 291 26.50 -7.33 -37.64
CA LEU A 291 27.53 -8.05 -36.89
C LEU A 291 27.97 -7.28 -35.64
N TYR A 292 28.19 -5.97 -35.77
CA TYR A 292 28.57 -5.12 -34.63
C TYR A 292 27.48 -5.10 -33.55
N MET A 293 26.22 -4.90 -33.94
CA MET A 293 25.10 -4.85 -33.01
C MET A 293 24.86 -6.20 -32.32
N ALA A 294 25.01 -7.32 -33.05
CA ALA A 294 24.94 -8.66 -32.48
C ALA A 294 26.04 -8.91 -31.44
N CYS A 295 27.30 -8.57 -31.74
CA CYS A 295 28.39 -8.71 -30.77
C CYS A 295 28.24 -7.80 -29.54
N LYS A 296 27.67 -6.60 -29.71
CA LYS A 296 27.40 -5.68 -28.59
C LYS A 296 26.31 -6.23 -27.66
N LEU A 297 25.31 -6.90 -28.22
CA LEU A 297 24.27 -7.59 -27.45
C LEU A 297 24.78 -8.82 -26.72
N GLU A 298 25.55 -9.71 -27.38
CA GLU A 298 26.15 -10.88 -26.74
C GLU A 298 26.95 -10.46 -25.49
N LYS A 299 27.79 -9.43 -25.59
CA LYS A 299 28.54 -8.89 -24.45
C LYS A 299 27.67 -8.34 -23.32
N LYS A 300 26.57 -7.68 -23.64
CA LYS A 300 25.63 -7.16 -22.63
C LYS A 300 24.86 -8.29 -21.95
N LEU A 301 24.48 -9.30 -22.72
CA LEU A 301 23.78 -10.48 -22.22
C LEU A 301 24.69 -11.28 -21.28
N ASP A 302 25.95 -11.47 -21.65
CA ASP A 302 26.96 -12.11 -20.79
C ASP A 302 27.17 -11.31 -19.49
N ALA A 303 27.27 -9.98 -19.57
CA ALA A 303 27.39 -9.14 -18.38
C ALA A 303 26.18 -9.24 -17.43
N ILE A 304 24.97 -9.39 -17.97
CA ILE A 304 23.75 -9.62 -17.17
C ILE A 304 23.77 -11.02 -16.53
N LYS A 305 24.20 -12.05 -17.29
CA LYS A 305 24.31 -13.43 -16.80
C LYS A 305 25.37 -13.58 -15.71
N GLU A 306 26.49 -12.87 -15.81
CA GLU A 306 27.61 -12.94 -14.85
C GLU A 306 27.35 -12.20 -13.54
N ASN A 307 26.43 -11.22 -13.52
CA ASN A 307 26.15 -10.44 -12.33
C ASN A 307 24.63 -10.29 -12.06
N PRO A 308 23.96 -11.37 -11.61
CA PRO A 308 22.52 -11.35 -11.36
C PRO A 308 22.11 -10.39 -10.24
N ALA A 309 23.04 -9.91 -9.41
CA ALA A 309 22.77 -8.89 -8.39
C ALA A 309 22.46 -7.50 -8.99
N ILE A 310 22.65 -7.29 -10.30
CA ILE A 310 22.19 -6.10 -11.04
C ILE A 310 20.66 -6.15 -11.27
N LEU A 311 20.03 -7.31 -11.09
CA LEU A 311 18.59 -7.54 -11.27
C LEU A 311 17.77 -7.41 -9.98
N ASP A 312 18.39 -7.52 -8.80
CA ASP A 312 17.80 -7.20 -7.48
C ASP A 312 17.78 -5.69 -7.20
#